data_AF-A0A966Q5B4-F1
#
_entry.id   AF-A0A966Q5B4-F1
#
_cell.length_a   1.000
_cell.length_b   1.000
_cell.length_c   1.000
_cell.angle_alpha   90.00
_cell.angle_beta   90.00
_cell.angle_gamma   90.00
#
_symmetry.space_group_name_H-M   'P 1'
#
loop_
_entity.id
_entity.type
_entity.pdbx_description
1 polymer ?
#
loop_
_entity_poly.entity_id
_entity_poly.type
_entity_poly.pdbx_seq_one_letter_code
_entity_poly.pdbx_strand_id
1 'polypeptide(L)'
;MGSNLAYDLANNPDLTLERSLSYHLTGNHYPPVPLSMVDPCIAAINAAKAREWSKLIDLPAGIKWRGKDQAPVSALIEGHHLECFIDTGEE
;
A
#
# COMPACT_ATOMS: atom_id res chain seq x y z
N MET A 1 13.56 8.74 6.70
CA MET A 1 13.26 8.35 8.10
C MET A 1 12.07 7.39 8.21
N GLY A 2 11.15 7.30 7.23
CA GLY A 2 9.99 6.40 7.33
C GLY A 2 10.21 4.92 7.00
N SER A 3 11.32 4.54 6.36
CA SER A 3 11.54 3.15 5.95
C SER A 3 11.56 2.16 7.14
N ASN A 4 12.17 2.54 8.26
CA ASN A 4 12.27 1.66 9.43
C ASN A 4 10.89 1.33 10.01
N LEU A 5 10.01 2.33 10.16
CA LEU A 5 8.65 2.12 10.63
C LEU A 5 7.83 1.23 9.68
N ALA A 6 8.02 1.37 8.36
CA ALA A 6 7.31 0.55 7.38
C ALA A 6 7.70 -0.93 7.52
N TYR A 7 9.00 -1.23 7.64
CA TYR A 7 9.49 -2.59 7.86
C TYR A 7 9.02 -3.16 9.21
N ASP A 8 9.04 -2.37 10.28
CA ASP A 8 8.56 -2.81 11.60
C ASP A 8 7.07 -3.18 11.54
N LEU A 9 6.25 -2.37 10.87
CA LEU A 9 4.82 -2.64 10.70
C LEU A 9 4.53 -3.84 9.79
N ALA A 10 5.32 -4.02 8.72
CA ALA A 10 5.16 -5.13 7.80
C ALA A 10 5.50 -6.48 8.44
N ASN A 11 6.49 -6.52 9.34
CA ASN A 11 6.98 -7.73 9.99
C ASN A 11 6.41 -7.97 11.40
N ASN A 12 5.49 -7.13 11.87
CA ASN A 12 4.90 -7.28 13.20
C ASN A 12 3.86 -8.42 13.23
N PRO A 13 4.12 -9.54 13.93
CA PRO A 13 3.21 -10.68 13.96
C PRO A 13 1.91 -10.41 14.74
N ASP A 14 1.88 -9.37 15.57
CA ASP A 14 0.71 -9.00 16.37
C ASP A 14 -0.29 -8.11 15.60
N LEU A 15 0.07 -7.66 14.39
CA LEU A 15 -0.76 -6.79 13.57
C LEU A 15 -1.26 -7.52 12.31
N THR A 16 -2.52 -7.27 11.97
CA THR A 16 -3.04 -7.65 10.65
C THR A 16 -2.51 -6.70 9.57
N LEU A 17 -2.45 -7.16 8.32
CA LEU A 17 -2.03 -6.33 7.18
C LEU A 17 -2.81 -5.01 7.11
N GLU A 18 -4.14 -5.05 7.29
CA GLU A 18 -5.00 -3.87 7.30
C GLU A 18 -4.60 -2.85 8.38
N ARG A 19 -4.27 -3.34 9.58
CA ARG A 19 -3.89 -2.48 10.71
C ARG A 19 -2.49 -1.90 10.51
N SER A 20 -1.54 -2.70 10.04
CA SER A 20 -0.20 -2.24 9.69
C SER A 20 -0.25 -1.17 8.59
N LEU A 21 -1.07 -1.37 7.56
CA LEU A 21 -1.27 -0.37 6.51
C LEU A 21 -1.93 0.89 7.02
N SER A 22 -2.95 0.78 7.89
CA SER A 22 -3.59 1.96 8.50
C SER A 22 -2.56 2.85 9.21
N TYR A 23 -1.66 2.26 10.00
CA TYR A 23 -0.58 3.00 10.67
C TYR A 23 0.46 3.56 9.71
N HIS A 24 0.87 2.79 8.69
CA HIS A 24 1.84 3.24 7.68
C HIS A 24 1.30 4.41 6.85
N LEU A 25 0.08 4.29 6.33
CA LEU A 25 -0.54 5.30 5.48
C LEU A 25 -0.78 6.62 6.23
N THR A 26 -1.26 6.56 7.47
CA THR A 26 -1.60 7.76 8.23
C THR A 26 -0.43 8.36 8.99
N GLY A 27 0.52 7.54 9.45
CA GLY A 27 1.61 7.97 10.33
C GLY A 27 2.98 8.10 9.65
N ASN A 28 3.18 7.46 8.50
CA ASN A 28 4.49 7.40 7.83
C ASN A 28 4.56 8.23 6.53
N HIS A 29 3.51 8.99 6.21
CA HIS A 29 3.42 9.83 5.02
C HIS A 29 3.17 11.30 5.40
N TYR A 30 3.72 12.22 4.61
CA TYR A 30 3.41 13.65 4.71
C TYR A 30 3.06 14.22 3.32
N PRO A 31 1.80 14.65 3.08
CA PRO A 31 0.67 14.60 4.01
C PRO A 31 0.23 13.15 4.33
N PRO A 32 -0.47 12.91 5.46
CA PRO A 32 -1.06 11.62 5.78
C PRO A 32 -1.97 11.12 4.66
N VAL A 33 -1.84 9.83 4.31
CA VAL A 33 -2.72 9.19 3.34
C VAL A 33 -4.04 8.79 4.03
N PRO A 34 -5.21 9.07 3.44
CA PRO A 34 -6.50 8.72 4.04
C PRO A 34 -6.69 7.21 4.23
N LEU A 35 -7.41 6.83 5.29
CA LEU A 35 -7.75 5.42 5.56
C LEU A 35 -8.57 4.76 4.44
N SER A 36 -9.28 5.54 3.62
CA SER A 36 -9.98 5.01 2.44
C SER A 36 -9.03 4.38 1.41
N MET A 37 -7.73 4.65 1.49
CA MET A 37 -6.72 4.02 0.63
C MET A 37 -6.26 2.65 1.12
N VAL A 38 -6.64 2.20 2.33
CA VAL A 38 -6.22 0.90 2.87
C VAL A 38 -6.64 -0.24 1.94
N ASP A 39 -7.92 -0.30 1.54
CA ASP A 39 -8.43 -1.35 0.66
C ASP A 39 -7.75 -1.36 -0.73
N PRO A 40 -7.63 -0.23 -1.45
CA PRO A 40 -6.84 -0.16 -2.68
C PRO A 40 -5.38 -0.61 -2.50
N CYS A 41 -4.73 -0.26 -1.40
CA CYS A 41 -3.36 -0.68 -1.11
C CYS A 41 -3.24 -2.18 -0.85
N ILE A 42 -4.18 -2.79 -0.11
CA ILE A 42 -4.26 -4.24 0.06
C ILE A 42 -4.44 -4.94 -1.29
N ALA A 43 -5.36 -4.43 -2.12
CA ALA A 43 -5.59 -4.97 -3.45
C ALA A 43 -4.34 -4.88 -4.33
N ALA A 44 -3.61 -3.76 -4.26
CA ALA A 44 -2.35 -3.58 -4.97
C ALA A 44 -1.27 -4.55 -4.49
N ILE A 45 -1.11 -4.75 -3.18
CA ILE A 45 -0.15 -5.70 -2.61
C ILE A 45 -0.45 -7.13 -3.09
N ASN A 46 -1.72 -7.55 -3.02
CA ASN A 46 -2.13 -8.88 -3.47
C ASN A 46 -1.87 -9.07 -4.99
N ALA A 47 -2.17 -8.06 -5.79
CA ALA A 47 -1.89 -8.09 -7.24
C ALA A 47 -0.38 -8.10 -7.54
N ALA A 48 0.42 -7.34 -6.78
CA ALA A 48 1.88 -7.35 -6.90
C ALA A 48 2.48 -8.73 -6.55
N LYS A 49 2.00 -9.37 -5.48
CA LYS A 49 2.35 -10.76 -5.13
C LYS A 49 2.00 -11.75 -6.26
N ALA A 50 0.89 -11.50 -6.97
CA ALA A 50 0.50 -12.26 -8.16
C ALA A 50 1.25 -11.83 -9.46
N ARG A 51 2.23 -10.93 -9.36
CA ARG A 51 3.00 -10.35 -10.49
C ARG A 51 2.15 -9.57 -11.50
N GLU A 52 0.96 -9.10 -11.11
CA GLU A 52 0.03 -8.32 -11.93
C GLU A 52 0.31 -6.80 -11.84
N TRP A 53 1.54 -6.37 -12.12
CA TRP A 53 2.00 -4.99 -11.91
C TRP A 53 1.28 -3.91 -12.74
N SER A 54 0.71 -4.29 -13.88
CA SER A 54 -0.01 -3.39 -14.78
C SER A 54 -1.52 -3.35 -14.54
N LYS A 55 -2.04 -4.17 -13.62
CA LYS A 55 -3.46 -4.21 -13.28
C LYS A 55 -3.91 -2.87 -12.73
N LEU A 56 -5.11 -2.45 -13.12
CA LEU A 56 -5.74 -1.22 -12.63
C LEU A 56 -6.56 -1.52 -11.37
N ILE A 57 -6.39 -0.70 -10.35
CA ILE A 57 -7.13 -0.73 -9.10
C ILE A 57 -7.97 0.55 -9.00
N ASP A 58 -9.25 0.39 -8.65
CA ASP A 58 -10.16 1.51 -8.42
C ASP A 58 -9.74 2.31 -7.18
N LEU A 59 -9.76 3.63 -7.33
CA LEU A 59 -9.46 4.58 -6.26
C LEU A 59 -10.76 5.04 -5.58
N PRO A 60 -10.68 5.40 -4.28
CA PRO A 60 -11.82 5.97 -3.58
C PRO A 60 -12.29 7.28 -4.20
N ALA A 61 -13.57 7.59 -4.03
CA ALA A 61 -14.15 8.84 -4.52
C ALA A 61 -13.36 10.06 -4.05
N GLY A 62 -13.02 10.96 -4.99
CA GLY A 62 -12.26 12.17 -4.73
C GLY A 62 -10.73 12.00 -4.79
N ILE A 63 -10.22 10.76 -4.85
CA ILE A 63 -8.80 10.48 -5.06
C ILE A 63 -8.58 10.13 -6.53
N LYS A 64 -7.58 10.77 -7.15
CA LYS A 64 -7.30 10.59 -8.57
C LYS A 64 -5.82 10.32 -8.80
N TRP A 65 -5.52 9.38 -9.68
CA TRP A 65 -4.18 9.19 -10.20
C TRP A 65 -4.12 9.78 -11.61
N ARG A 66 -3.38 10.88 -11.78
CA ARG A 66 -3.28 11.60 -13.06
C ARG A 66 -4.65 11.92 -13.69
N GLY A 67 -5.61 12.32 -12.86
CA GLY A 67 -6.98 12.63 -13.27
C GLY A 67 -7.90 11.42 -13.48
N LYS A 68 -7.43 10.19 -13.25
CA LYS A 68 -8.21 8.95 -13.40
C LYS A 68 -8.66 8.40 -12.05
N ASP A 69 -9.79 7.69 -12.06
CA ASP A 69 -10.33 6.94 -10.92
C ASP A 69 -9.63 5.60 -10.69
N GLN A 70 -8.64 5.27 -11.50
CA GLN A 70 -7.89 4.02 -11.40
C GLN A 70 -6.39 4.31 -11.48
N ALA A 71 -5.60 3.54 -10.73
CA ALA A 71 -4.15 3.56 -10.78
C ALA A 71 -3.60 2.16 -11.04
N PRO A 72 -2.49 2.03 -11.80
CA PRO A 72 -1.82 0.75 -11.94
C PRO A 72 -1.20 0.31 -10.61
N VAL A 73 -1.13 -1.01 -10.38
CA VAL A 73 -0.52 -1.61 -9.18
C VAL A 73 0.86 -1.04 -8.92
N SER A 74 1.72 -0.97 -9.94
CA SER A 74 3.07 -0.40 -9.80
C SER A 74 3.07 1.01 -9.21
N ALA A 75 2.14 1.88 -9.63
CA ALA A 75 2.05 3.23 -9.11
C ALA A 75 1.51 3.28 -7.68
N LEU A 76 0.63 2.36 -7.29
CA LEU A 76 0.16 2.27 -5.90
C LEU A 76 1.26 1.77 -4.97
N ILE A 77 2.05 0.78 -5.40
CA ILE A 77 3.18 0.26 -4.62
C ILE A 77 4.22 1.36 -4.39
N GLU A 78 4.71 1.97 -5.47
CA GLU A 78 5.77 3.00 -5.40
C GLU A 78 5.27 4.25 -4.64
N GLY A 79 4.05 4.71 -4.96
CA GLY A 79 3.49 5.94 -4.41
C GLY A 79 3.15 5.89 -2.92
N HIS A 80 2.99 4.69 -2.35
CA HIS A 80 2.66 4.48 -0.93
C HIS A 80 3.74 3.68 -0.19
N HIS A 81 4.90 3.47 -0.81
CA HIS A 81 6.04 2.76 -0.24
C HIS A 81 5.66 1.38 0.34
N LEU A 82 4.97 0.57 -0.47
CA LEU A 82 4.40 -0.71 -0.04
C LEU A 82 5.32 -1.92 -0.27
N GLU A 83 6.55 -1.69 -0.73
CA GLU A 83 7.49 -2.75 -1.14
C GLU A 83 7.72 -3.76 0.00
N CYS A 84 7.85 -3.26 1.23
CA CYS A 84 8.03 -4.09 2.43
C CYS A 84 6.84 -5.02 2.76
N PHE A 85 5.64 -4.76 2.22
CA PHE A 85 4.45 -5.60 2.43
C PHE A 85 4.25 -6.64 1.33
N ILE A 86 4.99 -6.53 0.22
CA ILE A 86 4.93 -7.46 -0.91
C ILE A 86 5.84 -8.65 -0.66
N ASP A 87 6.87 -8.48 0.16
CA ASP A 87 7.89 -9.50 0.33
C ASP A 87 7.29 -10.83 0.80
N THR A 88 7.63 -11.85 0.03
CA THR A 88 7.04 -13.19 0.01
C THR A 88 8.08 -14.12 0.59
N GLY A 89 7.80 -14.67 1.78
CA GLY A 89 8.65 -15.62 2.50
C GLY A 89 9.67 -16.38 1.65
N GLU A 90 10.91 -15.91 1.70
CA GLU A 90 12.09 -16.78 1.64
C GLU A 90 12.57 -16.96 3.09
N GLU A 91 11.97 -17.93 3.77
CA GLU A 91 12.63 -19.00 4.54
C GLU A 91 11.67 -20.19 4.71
#